data_AF-A0A7L1DCI4-F1
#
_entry.id   AF-A0A7L1DCI4-F1
#
_cell.length_a   1.000
_cell.length_b   1.000
_cell.length_c   1.000
_cell.angle_alpha   90.00
_cell.angle_beta   90.00
_cell.angle_gamma   90.00
#
_symmetry.space_group_name_H-M   'P 1'
#
loop_
_entity.id
_entity.type
_entity.pdbx_description
1 polymer ?
#
loop_
_entity_poly.entity_id
_entity_poly.type
_entity_poly.pdbx_seq_one_letter_code
_entity_poly.pdbx_strand_id
1 'polypeptide(L)'
;PFDMWRDYLGLAAVVAALLREPCAAPPVAPGPPCAFCRHNGEAPAVYRGHSLRDPGGRLQCPVLRSYVCPQCGATQDQAHTRRFCPLTRRGYTSVYTRPAR
;
A
#
# COMPACT_ATOMS: atom_id res chain seq x y z
N PRO A 1 4.96 -50.30 22.42
CA PRO A 1 6.03 -49.51 21.76
C PRO A 1 5.78 -48.02 21.94
N PHE A 2 6.75 -47.27 22.45
CA PHE A 2 6.64 -45.83 22.65
C PHE A 2 7.13 -45.10 21.40
N ASP A 3 6.20 -44.62 20.58
CA ASP A 3 6.53 -43.83 19.39
C ASP A 3 6.92 -42.40 19.78
N MET A 4 8.23 -42.17 19.89
CA MET A 4 8.88 -40.91 20.28
C MET A 4 8.55 -39.67 19.40
N TRP A 5 7.79 -39.83 18.33
CA TRP A 5 7.65 -38.87 17.24
C TRP A 5 6.24 -38.30 17.17
N ARG A 6 5.36 -38.73 18.08
CA ARG A 6 4.02 -38.16 18.18
C ARG A 6 4.16 -36.75 18.72
N ASP A 7 3.55 -35.84 17.98
CA ASP A 7 3.46 -34.40 18.13
C ASP A 7 2.75 -34.01 19.45
N TYR A 8 3.31 -34.41 20.60
CA TYR A 8 2.69 -34.34 21.94
C TYR A 8 2.41 -32.92 22.42
N LEU A 9 3.00 -31.93 21.76
CA LEU A 9 2.78 -30.51 22.02
C LEU A 9 2.10 -29.80 20.84
N GLY A 10 1.69 -30.54 19.81
CA GLY A 10 1.08 -29.97 18.60
C GLY A 10 1.98 -28.98 17.86
N LEU A 11 3.31 -29.10 18.01
CA LEU A 11 4.26 -28.16 17.41
C LEU A 11 4.23 -28.25 15.88
N ALA A 12 3.91 -29.42 15.30
CA ALA A 12 3.82 -29.53 13.84
C ALA A 12 2.70 -28.64 13.28
N ALA A 13 1.58 -28.50 14.01
CA ALA A 13 0.50 -27.59 13.63
C ALA A 13 0.91 -26.11 13.72
N VAL A 14 1.70 -25.74 14.75
CA VAL A 14 2.22 -24.37 14.92
C VAL A 14 3.23 -24.04 13.82
N VAL A 15 4.17 -24.95 13.53
CA VAL A 15 5.14 -24.80 12.44
C VAL A 15 4.43 -24.70 11.09
N ALA A 16 3.41 -25.52 10.83
CA ALA A 16 2.59 -25.43 9.62
C ALA A 16 1.85 -24.09 9.52
N ALA A 17 1.41 -23.50 10.63
CA ALA A 17 0.77 -22.19 10.64
C ALA A 17 1.75 -21.04 10.38
N LEU A 18 2.99 -21.14 10.87
CA LEU A 18 4.04 -20.13 10.63
C LEU A 18 4.59 -20.20 9.20
N LEU A 19 4.63 -21.39 8.58
CA LEU A 19 5.01 -21.58 7.18
C LEU A 19 3.91 -21.21 6.17
N ARG A 20 2.69 -20.91 6.64
CA ARG A 20 1.66 -20.34 5.78
C ARG A 20 2.02 -18.88 5.51
N GLU A 21 2.75 -18.69 4.41
CA GLU A 21 2.81 -17.40 3.73
C GLU A 21 1.40 -16.79 3.69
N PRO A 22 1.20 -15.52 4.11
CA PRO A 22 -0.10 -14.89 4.02
C PRO A 22 -0.57 -14.98 2.57
N CYS A 23 -1.84 -15.35 2.41
CA CYS A 23 -2.50 -15.53 1.12
C CYS A 23 -2.18 -14.33 0.21
N ALA A 24 -1.18 -14.48 -0.65
CA ALA A 24 -0.85 -13.48 -1.64
C ALA A 24 -2.07 -13.43 -2.57
N ALA A 25 -2.79 -12.31 -2.51
CA ALA A 25 -3.89 -12.05 -3.41
C ALA A 25 -3.43 -12.35 -4.86
N PRO A 26 -4.31 -12.93 -5.70
CA PRO A 26 -3.92 -13.28 -7.07
C PRO A 26 -3.33 -12.06 -7.78
N PRO A 27 -2.30 -12.22 -8.62
CA PRO A 27 -1.75 -11.14 -9.40
C PRO A 27 -2.84 -10.63 -10.33
N VAL A 28 -3.50 -9.55 -9.93
CA VAL A 28 -4.36 -8.76 -10.81
C VAL A 28 -3.46 -8.34 -11.97
N ALA A 29 -3.90 -8.66 -13.20
CA ALA A 29 -3.13 -8.42 -14.43
C ALA A 29 -2.38 -7.08 -14.36
N PRO A 30 -1.08 -7.04 -14.73
CA PRO A 30 -0.25 -5.89 -14.43
C PRO A 30 -0.75 -4.68 -15.21
N GLY A 31 -1.57 -3.87 -14.54
CA GLY A 31 -1.84 -2.50 -14.96
C GLY A 31 -0.53 -1.71 -14.98
N PRO A 32 -0.58 -0.46 -15.49
CA PRO A 32 0.61 0.39 -15.48
C PRO A 32 1.17 0.50 -14.05
N PRO A 33 2.51 0.48 -13.89
CA PRO A 33 3.14 0.56 -12.58
C PRO A 33 2.66 1.79 -11.81
N CYS A 34 2.53 1.66 -10.49
CA CYS A 34 2.06 2.72 -9.62
C CYS A 34 2.99 3.95 -9.67
N ALA A 35 2.49 5.02 -10.30
CA ALA A 35 3.22 6.27 -10.44
C ALA A 35 3.53 6.94 -9.09
N PHE A 36 2.68 6.75 -8.08
CA PHE A 36 2.88 7.33 -6.74
C PHE A 36 4.04 6.68 -6.00
N CYS A 37 4.02 5.34 -5.87
CA CYS A 37 5.13 4.59 -5.27
C CYS A 37 6.43 4.81 -6.03
N ARG A 38 6.38 4.85 -7.38
CA ARG A 38 7.54 5.18 -8.20
C ARG A 38 8.09 6.59 -7.90
N HIS A 39 7.23 7.59 -7.71
CA HIS A 39 7.65 8.94 -7.36
C HIS A 39 8.30 9.03 -5.97
N ASN A 40 7.80 8.22 -5.02
CA ASN A 40 8.37 8.14 -3.67
C ASN A 40 9.69 7.37 -3.60
N GLY A 41 10.18 6.80 -4.71
CA GLY A 41 11.42 6.03 -4.75
C GLY A 41 11.28 4.62 -4.18
N GLU A 42 10.07 4.07 -4.12
CA GLU A 42 9.82 2.69 -3.71
C GLU A 42 10.55 1.68 -4.62
N ALA A 43 10.84 0.49 -4.08
CA ALA A 43 11.51 -0.56 -4.84
C ALA A 43 10.70 -0.99 -6.08
N PRO A 44 11.35 -1.43 -7.18
CA PRO A 44 10.66 -1.92 -8.38
C PRO A 44 9.64 -3.02 -8.12
N ALA A 45 9.89 -3.90 -7.14
CA ALA A 45 8.93 -4.93 -6.75
C ALA A 45 7.62 -4.35 -6.20
N VAL A 46 7.68 -3.22 -5.49
CA VAL A 46 6.53 -2.57 -4.85
C VAL A 46 5.69 -1.82 -5.89
N TYR A 47 6.30 -0.92 -6.66
CA TYR A 47 5.54 -0.09 -7.60
C TYR A 47 5.09 -0.84 -8.86
N ARG A 48 5.72 -1.97 -9.23
CA ARG A 48 5.25 -2.83 -10.34
C ARG A 48 4.17 -3.82 -9.93
N GLY A 49 3.95 -4.02 -8.62
CA GLY A 49 2.95 -4.96 -8.11
C GLY A 49 1.49 -4.44 -8.16
N HIS A 50 1.27 -3.16 -8.43
CA HIS A 50 -0.07 -2.57 -8.47
C HIS A 50 -0.12 -1.31 -9.36
N SER A 51 -1.33 -0.91 -9.76
CA SER A 51 -1.60 0.37 -10.42
C SER A 51 -2.01 1.45 -9.41
N LEU A 52 -1.83 2.72 -9.77
CA LEU A 52 -2.30 3.83 -8.91
C LEU A 52 -3.84 3.87 -8.84
N ARG A 53 -4.49 3.69 -9.99
CA ARG A 53 -5.95 3.72 -10.15
C ARG A 53 -6.40 2.58 -11.08
N ASP A 54 -7.58 2.05 -10.79
CA ASP A 54 -8.32 1.16 -11.68
C ASP A 54 -8.85 1.91 -12.93
N PRO A 55 -9.23 1.19 -13.99
CA PRO A 55 -10.00 1.75 -15.10
C PRO A 55 -11.29 2.47 -14.66
N GLY A 56 -11.89 2.03 -13.54
CA GLY A 56 -13.05 2.68 -12.92
C GLY A 56 -12.72 3.92 -12.07
N GLY A 57 -11.48 4.40 -12.08
CA GLY A 57 -11.06 5.61 -11.35
C GLY A 57 -10.82 5.43 -9.85
N ARG A 58 -11.05 4.23 -9.30
CA ARG A 58 -10.81 3.91 -7.88
C ARG A 58 -9.32 3.78 -7.59
N LEU A 59 -8.88 4.23 -6.40
CA LEU A 59 -7.49 4.12 -5.97
C LEU A 59 -7.14 2.68 -5.56
N GLN A 60 -6.08 2.13 -6.14
CA GLN A 60 -5.59 0.78 -5.83
C GLN A 60 -4.29 0.76 -5.05
N CYS A 61 -3.55 1.87 -5.01
CA CYS A 61 -2.30 1.94 -4.28
C CYS A 61 -2.52 1.77 -2.77
N PRO A 62 -2.00 0.69 -2.13
CA PRO A 62 -2.24 0.43 -0.71
C PRO A 62 -1.64 1.54 0.17
N VAL A 63 -0.47 2.05 -0.21
CA VAL A 63 0.22 3.14 0.51
C VAL A 63 -0.63 4.42 0.52
N LEU A 64 -1.18 4.78 -0.64
CA LEU A 64 -2.04 5.97 -0.72
C LEU A 64 -3.40 5.71 -0.05
N ARG A 65 -3.99 4.53 -0.19
CA ARG A 65 -5.25 4.16 0.47
C ARG A 65 -5.16 4.21 2.01
N SER A 66 -4.03 3.81 2.59
CA SER A 66 -3.80 3.90 4.04
C SER A 66 -3.56 5.33 4.53
N TYR A 67 -3.26 6.26 3.62
CA TYR A 67 -3.05 7.66 3.99
C TYR A 67 -4.38 8.33 4.31
N VAL A 68 -4.48 8.89 5.51
CA VAL A 68 -5.61 9.72 5.94
C VAL A 68 -5.22 11.17 5.72
N CYS A 69 -5.98 11.89 4.90
CA CYS A 69 -5.73 13.31 4.68
C CYS A 69 -5.90 14.10 5.98
N PRO A 70 -4.87 14.81 6.49
CA PRO A 70 -4.96 15.52 7.77
C PRO A 70 -5.87 16.76 7.73
N GLN A 71 -6.32 17.19 6.55
CA GLN A 71 -7.20 18.35 6.40
C GLN A 71 -8.67 17.98 6.31
N CYS A 72 -9.02 16.87 5.64
CA CYS A 72 -10.41 16.48 5.40
C CYS A 72 -10.76 15.09 5.91
N GLY A 73 -9.79 14.30 6.38
CA GLY A 73 -9.99 12.94 6.86
C GLY A 73 -10.21 11.88 5.78
N ALA A 74 -10.19 12.24 4.49
CA ALA A 74 -10.41 11.27 3.41
C ALA A 74 -9.33 10.17 3.39
N THR A 75 -9.76 8.93 3.15
CA THR A 75 -8.93 7.72 3.13
C THR A 75 -9.47 6.71 2.10
N GLN A 76 -8.81 5.57 1.92
CA GLN A 76 -9.19 4.50 1.00
C GLN A 76 -9.39 5.00 -0.44
N ASP A 77 -10.57 4.84 -1.02
CA ASP A 77 -10.86 5.21 -2.42
C ASP A 77 -10.83 6.73 -2.64
N GLN A 78 -10.97 7.53 -1.58
CA GLN A 78 -10.94 9.00 -1.61
C GLN A 78 -9.61 9.57 -1.10
N ALA A 79 -8.62 8.70 -0.83
CA ALA A 79 -7.34 9.13 -0.30
C ALA A 79 -6.59 10.05 -1.27
N HIS A 80 -5.93 11.07 -0.73
CA HIS A 80 -5.14 12.00 -1.52
C HIS A 80 -4.07 12.64 -0.66
N THR A 81 -3.00 13.12 -1.28
CA THR A 81 -2.02 13.94 -0.55
C THR A 81 -2.60 15.32 -0.28
N ARG A 82 -2.13 15.96 0.78
CA ARG A 82 -2.58 17.29 1.26
C ARG A 82 -2.72 18.34 0.14
N ARG A 83 -1.82 18.32 -0.86
CA ARG A 83 -1.85 19.25 -2.00
C ARG A 83 -3.09 19.09 -2.89
N PHE A 84 -3.60 17.87 -3.02
CA PHE A 84 -4.79 17.55 -3.83
C PHE A 84 -6.07 17.51 -2.99
N CYS A 85 -6.02 17.96 -1.74
CA CYS A 85 -7.20 18.03 -0.90
C CYS A 85 -8.20 19.06 -1.42
N PRO A 86 -9.50 18.74 -1.52
CA PRO A 86 -10.52 19.69 -1.97
C PRO A 86 -10.67 20.89 -1.03
N LEU A 87 -10.26 20.75 0.24
CA LEU A 87 -10.23 21.85 1.22
C LEU A 87 -8.96 22.70 1.13
N THR A 88 -7.94 22.26 0.39
CA THR A 88 -6.77 23.09 0.11
C THR A 88 -7.17 24.16 -0.90
N ARG A 89 -7.26 25.41 -0.44
CA ARG A 89 -7.49 26.57 -1.33
C ARG A 89 -6.46 26.55 -2.47
N ARG A 90 -6.84 27.03 -3.67
CA ARG A 90 -5.99 27.12 -4.89
C ARG A 90 -4.80 28.08 -4.77
N GLY A 91 -4.06 27.99 -3.68
CA GLY A 91 -2.90 28.79 -3.32
C GLY A 91 -2.01 28.03 -2.35
N TYR A 92 -1.87 26.70 -2.52
CA TYR A 92 -0.88 25.92 -1.80
C TYR A 92 0.50 26.49 -2.11
N THR A 93 1.00 27.33 -1.20
CA THR A 93 2.37 27.83 -1.20
C THR A 93 3.18 26.83 -0.39
N SER A 94 4.07 26.10 -1.06
CA SER A 94 5.06 25.30 -0.34
C SER A 94 5.95 26.25 0.46
N VAL A 95 6.19 25.96 1.74
CA VAL A 95 7.11 26.75 2.58
C VAL A 95 8.53 26.76 1.98
N TYR A 96 8.87 25.78 1.14
CA TYR A 96 10.13 25.65 0.42
C TYR A 96 10.19 26.34 -0.94
N THR A 97 9.37 27.37 -1.21
CA THR A 97 9.58 28.20 -2.41
C THR A 97 10.99 28.77 -2.35
N ARG A 98 11.89 28.22 -3.18
CA ARG A 98 13.18 28.85 -3.47
C ARG A 98 12.84 30.20 -4.11
N PRO A 99 13.37 31.33 -3.59
CA PRO A 99 13.22 32.58 -4.30
C PRO A 99 13.82 32.41 -5.70
N ALA A 100 13.08 32.87 -6.72
CA ALA A 100 13.59 32.92 -8.07
C ALA A 100 14.87 33.78 -8.08
N ARG A 101 15.92 33.25 -8.71
CA ARG A 101 17.19 33.95 -8.88
C ARG A 101 17.08 35.02 -9.96
#